data_AF-A0A7S0Q3A2-F1
#
_entry.id   AF-A0A7S0Q3A2-F1
#
_cell.length_a   1.000
_cell.length_b   1.000
_cell.length_c   1.000
_cell.angle_alpha   90.00
_cell.angle_beta   90.00
_cell.angle_gamma   90.00
#
_symmetry.space_group_name_H-M   'P 1'
#
loop_
_entity.id
_entity.type
_entity.pdbx_description
1 polymer ?
#
loop_
_entity_poly.entity_id
_entity_poly.type
_entity_poly.pdbx_seq_one_letter_code
_entity_poly.pdbx_strand_id
1 'polypeptide(L)'
;FAWARENGMVLIDLPVPEEEGAREYLGKTTLIPSLESGLEEMLKRCTSAAEFGQRPDPINLLATWLMRNNPKHNPEAFERLNAEREAAQQRAARDAARQLEIERRAEAAYKWLLAHDVPTIELNHAHGAVVLRIDLNEVNKNQAS
;
A
#
# COMPACT_ATOMS: atom_id res chain seq x y z
N PHE A 1 7.88 -39.44 -6.48
CA PHE A 1 8.88 -40.44 -6.06
C PHE A 1 9.69 -40.87 -7.28
N ALA A 2 10.83 -40.23 -7.51
CA ALA A 2 11.83 -40.65 -8.48
C ALA A 2 13.21 -40.38 -7.83
N TRP A 3 14.01 -41.43 -7.81
CA TRP A 3 15.32 -41.52 -7.16
C TRP A 3 16.38 -40.82 -8.01
N ALA A 4 17.29 -40.09 -7.36
CA ALA A 4 18.65 -39.88 -7.84
C ALA A 4 19.59 -40.01 -6.63
N ARG A 5 20.14 -41.21 -6.47
CA ARG A 5 21.22 -41.55 -5.55
C ARG A 5 22.52 -41.41 -6.33
N GLU A 6 23.23 -40.32 -6.13
CA GLU A 6 24.67 -40.22 -6.39
C GLU A 6 25.19 -39.02 -5.59
N ASN A 7 26.23 -39.23 -4.78
CA ASN A 7 26.98 -38.24 -3.97
C ASN A 7 26.62 -38.01 -2.49
N GLY A 8 25.90 -38.91 -1.81
CA GLY A 8 25.99 -39.02 -0.33
C GLY A 8 25.66 -37.76 0.50
N MET A 9 25.08 -36.72 -0.11
CA MET A 9 24.57 -35.51 0.53
C MET A 9 23.12 -35.38 0.15
N VAL A 10 22.23 -35.71 1.09
CA VAL A 10 20.83 -35.31 0.99
C VAL A 10 20.80 -33.83 1.32
N LEU A 11 20.86 -32.98 0.29
CA LEU A 11 20.43 -31.59 0.42
C LEU A 11 18.90 -31.61 0.56
N ILE A 12 18.44 -31.75 1.80
CA ILE A 12 17.08 -31.37 2.11
C ILE A 12 17.12 -29.84 2.13
N ASP A 13 16.65 -29.22 1.05
CA ASP A 13 16.16 -27.84 1.11
C ASP A 13 14.93 -27.87 2.02
N LEU A 14 15.17 -27.88 3.32
CA LEU A 14 14.17 -27.46 4.28
C LEU A 14 13.95 -25.98 3.96
N PRO A 15 12.74 -25.54 3.60
CA PRO A 15 12.46 -24.12 3.55
C PRO A 15 12.82 -23.59 4.94
N VAL A 16 13.90 -22.81 5.01
CA VAL A 16 14.17 -22.00 6.19
C VAL A 16 12.91 -21.14 6.30
N PRO A 17 12.12 -21.25 7.39
CA PRO A 17 10.99 -20.35 7.54
C PRO A 17 11.59 -18.96 7.52
N GLU A 18 11.30 -18.20 6.46
CA GLU A 18 11.69 -16.79 6.39
C GLU A 18 11.25 -16.18 7.73
N GLU A 19 12.20 -15.64 8.48
CA GLU A 19 11.87 -14.92 9.71
C GLU A 19 10.84 -13.88 9.32
N GLU A 20 9.59 -14.10 9.74
CA GLU A 20 8.46 -13.25 9.42
C GLU A 20 8.85 -11.82 9.80
N GLY A 21 9.09 -10.98 8.79
CA GLY A 21 9.67 -9.66 9.03
C GLY A 21 8.77 -8.89 10.00
N ALA A 22 9.36 -8.10 10.90
CA ALA A 22 8.60 -7.40 11.96
C ALA A 22 7.38 -6.62 11.41
N ARG A 23 7.48 -6.09 10.18
CA ARG A 23 6.37 -5.43 9.48
C ARG A 23 5.24 -6.39 9.10
N GLU A 24 5.57 -7.59 8.63
CA GLU A 24 4.59 -8.62 8.28
C GLU A 24 3.88 -9.14 9.53
N TYR A 25 4.63 -9.40 10.60
CA TYR A 25 4.06 -9.75 11.90
C TYR A 25 3.09 -8.67 12.39
N LEU A 26 3.51 -7.40 12.37
CA LEU A 26 2.66 -6.27 12.76
C LEU A 26 1.42 -6.13 11.87
N GLY A 27 1.55 -6.40 10.57
CA GLY A 27 0.44 -6.37 9.61
C GLY A 27 -0.58 -7.51 9.80
N LYS A 28 -0.17 -8.63 10.39
CA LYS A 28 -1.09 -9.73 10.73
C LYS A 28 -1.89 -9.45 12.01
N THR A 29 -1.36 -8.61 12.90
CA THR A 29 -2.02 -8.20 14.15
C THR A 29 -2.98 -7.02 13.95
N THR A 30 -3.87 -6.81 14.93
CA THR A 30 -4.73 -5.60 15.01
C THR A 30 -4.02 -4.40 15.62
N LEU A 31 -2.70 -4.48 15.85
CA LEU A 31 -1.94 -3.44 16.53
C LEU A 31 -1.85 -2.16 15.71
N ILE A 32 -1.54 -2.27 14.41
CA ILE A 32 -1.42 -1.09 13.54
C ILE A 32 -2.74 -0.32 13.46
N PRO A 33 -3.89 -0.96 13.11
CA PRO A 33 -5.17 -0.26 13.11
C PRO A 33 -5.52 0.36 14.48
N SER A 34 -5.25 -0.37 15.58
CA SER A 34 -5.51 0.16 16.93
C SER A 34 -4.65 1.39 17.26
N LEU A 35 -3.39 1.42 16.82
CA LEU A 35 -2.52 2.58 16.98
C LEU A 35 -2.97 3.76 16.12
N GLU A 36 -3.37 3.52 14.87
CA GLU A 36 -3.86 4.58 13.97
C GLU A 36 -5.10 5.26 14.56
N SER A 37 -6.14 4.50 14.94
CA SER A 37 -7.35 5.07 15.56
C SER A 37 -7.04 5.78 16.89
N GLY A 38 -6.11 5.22 17.68
CA GLY A 38 -5.68 5.82 18.95
C GLY A 38 -4.95 7.15 18.77
N LEU A 39 -4.09 7.25 17.75
CA LEU A 39 -3.37 8.48 17.41
C LEU A 39 -4.31 9.57 16.90
N GLU A 40 -5.31 9.21 16.09
CA GLU A 40 -6.35 10.14 15.63
C GLU A 40 -7.15 10.72 16.80
N GLU A 41 -7.60 9.87 17.72
CA GLU A 41 -8.35 10.31 18.90
C GLU A 41 -7.49 11.14 19.85
N MET A 42 -6.21 10.77 20.02
CA MET A 42 -5.24 11.56 20.77
C MET A 42 -5.08 12.96 20.16
N LEU A 43 -4.85 13.05 18.84
CA LEU A 43 -4.72 14.33 18.14
C LEU A 43 -5.97 15.18 18.33
N LYS A 44 -7.17 14.61 18.11
CA LYS A 44 -8.44 15.32 18.30
C LYS A 44 -8.56 15.91 19.70
N ARG A 45 -8.27 15.13 20.74
CA ARG A 45 -8.35 15.60 22.14
C ARG A 45 -7.29 16.64 22.47
N CYS A 46 -6.06 16.48 21.98
CA CYS A 46 -5.00 17.46 22.19
C CYS A 46 -5.32 18.78 21.49
N THR A 47 -5.85 18.73 20.25
CA THR A 47 -6.27 19.92 19.51
C THR A 47 -7.43 20.63 20.19
N SER A 48 -8.51 19.91 20.55
CA SER A 48 -9.64 20.51 21.27
C SER A 48 -9.23 21.06 22.63
N ALA A 49 -8.38 20.37 23.39
CA ALA A 49 -7.90 20.88 24.67
C ALA A 49 -7.06 22.15 24.53
N ALA A 50 -6.26 22.26 23.46
CA ALA A 50 -5.46 23.44 23.17
C ALA A 50 -6.33 24.68 22.90
N GLU A 51 -7.51 24.52 22.28
CA GLU A 51 -8.49 25.61 22.08
C GLU A 51 -8.98 26.20 23.41
N PHE A 52 -9.00 25.41 24.48
CA PHE A 52 -9.36 25.84 25.83
C PHE A 52 -8.14 26.13 26.73
N GLY A 53 -6.93 26.23 26.15
CA GLY A 53 -5.70 26.51 26.89
C GLY A 53 -5.18 25.35 27.75
N GLN A 54 -5.71 24.15 27.58
CA GLN A 54 -5.27 22.94 28.26
C GLN A 54 -4.22 22.20 27.44
N ARG A 55 -3.27 21.54 28.13
CA ARG A 55 -2.24 20.69 27.50
C ARG A 55 -2.27 19.30 28.13
N PRO A 56 -3.16 18.40 27.68
CA PRO A 56 -3.17 17.03 28.16
C PRO A 56 -1.93 16.30 27.68
N ASP A 57 -1.46 15.34 28.47
CA ASP A 57 -0.32 14.49 28.12
C ASP A 57 -0.74 13.49 27.02
N PRO A 58 -0.19 13.62 25.80
CA PRO A 58 -0.58 12.79 24.66
C PRO A 58 -0.23 11.32 24.86
N ILE A 59 0.87 11.01 25.54
CA ILE A 59 1.30 9.61 25.75
C ILE A 59 0.32 8.92 26.69
N ASN A 60 -0.05 9.58 27.78
CA ASN A 60 -1.04 9.06 28.73
C ASN A 60 -2.44 8.93 28.11
N LEU A 61 -2.84 9.87 27.25
CA LEU A 61 -4.09 9.77 26.50
C LEU A 61 -4.11 8.55 25.58
N LEU A 62 -3.04 8.36 24.79
CA LEU A 62 -2.92 7.23 23.88
C LEU A 62 -2.89 5.90 24.63
N ALA A 63 -2.09 5.79 25.70
CA ALA A 63 -2.01 4.59 26.52
C ALA A 63 -3.37 4.24 27.14
N THR A 64 -4.07 5.23 27.71
CA THR A 64 -5.41 5.05 28.28
C THR A 64 -6.40 4.60 27.21
N TRP A 65 -6.32 5.17 26.00
CA TRP A 65 -7.19 4.79 24.89
C TRP A 65 -6.93 3.34 24.45
N LEU A 66 -5.67 2.96 24.27
CA LEU A 66 -5.28 1.60 23.87
C LEU A 66 -5.69 0.55 24.91
N MET A 67 -5.55 0.85 26.20
CA MET A 67 -6.02 -0.04 27.26
C MET A 67 -7.53 -0.26 27.22
N ARG A 68 -8.31 0.81 26.99
CA ARG A 68 -9.78 0.74 26.92
C ARG A 68 -10.30 0.08 25.65
N ASN A 69 -9.57 0.21 24.55
CA ASN A 69 -9.92 -0.34 23.24
C ASN A 69 -9.09 -1.57 22.88
N ASN A 70 -8.52 -2.26 23.87
CA ASN A 70 -7.76 -3.47 23.61
C ASN A 70 -8.69 -4.56 23.07
N PRO A 71 -8.50 -5.03 21.83
CA PRO A 71 -9.39 -6.01 21.21
C PRO A 71 -9.42 -7.35 21.93
N LYS A 72 -8.43 -7.67 22.78
CA LYS A 72 -8.44 -8.88 23.61
C LYS A 72 -9.45 -8.83 24.76
N HIS A 73 -9.85 -7.62 25.17
CA HIS A 73 -10.69 -7.41 26.35
C HIS A 73 -11.94 -6.57 26.05
N ASN A 74 -12.04 -6.00 24.84
CA ASN A 74 -13.17 -5.20 24.38
C ASN A 74 -13.69 -5.75 23.03
N PRO A 75 -14.79 -6.51 23.03
CA PRO A 75 -15.38 -7.09 21.82
C PRO A 75 -15.82 -6.04 20.78
N GLU A 76 -16.37 -4.90 21.22
CA GLU A 76 -16.79 -3.82 20.33
C GLU A 76 -15.59 -3.20 19.60
N ALA A 77 -14.46 -3.06 20.31
CA ALA A 77 -13.22 -2.59 19.70
C ALA A 77 -12.68 -3.60 18.67
N PHE A 78 -12.80 -4.90 18.93
CA PHE A 78 -12.42 -5.95 17.98
C PHE A 78 -13.27 -5.89 16.70
N GLU A 79 -14.59 -5.80 16.82
CA GLU A 79 -15.49 -5.71 15.66
C GLU A 79 -15.21 -4.47 14.81
N ARG A 80 -15.03 -3.30 15.46
CA ARG A 80 -14.71 -2.05 14.77
C ARG A 80 -13.38 -2.13 14.02
N LEU A 81 -12.32 -2.61 14.67
CA LEU A 81 -10.99 -2.71 14.05
C LEU A 81 -10.97 -3.72 12.89
N ASN A 82 -11.75 -4.81 12.96
CA ASN A 82 -11.90 -5.73 11.83
C ASN A 82 -12.67 -5.09 10.67
N ALA A 83 -13.77 -4.38 10.95
CA ALA A 83 -14.52 -3.68 9.91
C ALA A 83 -13.66 -2.62 9.19
N GLU A 84 -12.83 -1.88 9.93
CA GLU A 84 -11.87 -0.93 9.37
C GLU A 84 -10.80 -1.62 8.52
N ARG A 85 -10.26 -2.75 8.99
CA ARG A 85 -9.30 -3.56 8.23
C ARG A 85 -9.90 -4.06 6.92
N GLU A 86 -11.11 -4.59 6.95
CA GLU A 86 -11.81 -5.07 5.75
C GLU A 86 -12.09 -3.90 4.78
N ALA A 87 -12.52 -2.75 5.29
CA ALA A 87 -12.73 -1.56 4.48
C ALA A 87 -11.43 -1.07 3.84
N ALA A 88 -10.31 -1.07 4.57
CA ALA A 88 -8.99 -0.70 4.05
C ALA A 88 -8.52 -1.68 2.96
N GLN A 89 -8.69 -2.98 3.16
CA GLN A 89 -8.37 -4.00 2.15
C GLN A 89 -9.21 -3.82 0.88
N GLN A 90 -10.50 -3.53 1.02
CA GLN A 90 -11.37 -3.25 -0.13
C GLN A 90 -10.96 -1.99 -0.89
N ARG A 91 -10.54 -0.92 -0.18
CA ARG A 91 -10.01 0.30 -0.82
C ARG A 91 -8.72 -0.01 -1.58
N ALA A 92 -7.77 -0.70 -0.95
CA ALA A 92 -6.51 -1.08 -1.59
C ALA A 92 -6.73 -1.94 -2.85
N ALA A 93 -7.68 -2.89 -2.80
CA ALA A 93 -8.05 -3.70 -3.96
C ALA A 93 -8.67 -2.86 -5.09
N ARG A 94 -9.54 -1.90 -4.76
CA ARG A 94 -10.13 -0.97 -5.75
C ARG A 94 -9.08 -0.07 -6.39
N ASP A 95 -8.16 0.46 -5.59
CA ASP A 95 -7.09 1.32 -6.08
C ASP A 95 -6.11 0.54 -6.97
N ALA A 96 -5.76 -0.70 -6.59
CA ALA A 96 -4.95 -1.58 -7.43
C ALA A 96 -5.65 -1.92 -8.77
N ALA A 97 -6.95 -2.21 -8.75
CA ALA A 97 -7.72 -2.47 -9.96
C ALA A 97 -7.80 -1.22 -10.86
N ARG A 98 -7.97 -0.04 -10.27
CA ARG A 98 -7.97 1.24 -10.99
C ARG A 98 -6.60 1.51 -11.63
N GLN A 99 -5.52 1.25 -10.92
CA GLN A 99 -4.16 1.45 -11.43
C GLN A 99 -3.89 0.52 -12.63
N LEU A 100 -4.30 -0.75 -12.53
CA LEU A 100 -4.16 -1.72 -13.62
C LEU A 100 -4.94 -1.27 -14.87
N GLU A 101 -6.13 -0.70 -14.70
CA GLU A 101 -6.92 -0.16 -15.82
C GLU A 101 -6.25 1.06 -16.46
N ILE A 102 -5.65 1.95 -15.64
CA ILE A 102 -4.88 3.10 -16.14
C ILE A 102 -3.68 2.61 -16.96
N GLU A 103 -2.95 1.62 -16.46
CA GLU A 103 -1.81 1.00 -17.16
C GLU A 103 -2.24 0.37 -18.48
N ARG A 104 -3.31 -0.43 -18.50
CA ARG A 104 -3.85 -1.02 -19.73
C ARG A 104 -4.25 0.02 -20.77
N ARG A 105 -4.89 1.11 -20.33
CA ARG A 105 -5.27 2.21 -21.22
C ARG A 105 -4.05 2.95 -21.77
N ALA A 106 -3.05 3.19 -20.93
CA ALA A 106 -1.82 3.84 -21.34
C ALA A 106 -1.04 2.97 -22.35
N GLU A 107 -0.98 1.65 -22.13
CA GLU A 107 -0.40 0.70 -23.09
C GLU A 107 -1.17 0.64 -24.40
N ALA A 108 -2.50 0.63 -24.36
CA ALA A 108 -3.33 0.64 -25.56
C ALA A 108 -3.15 1.95 -26.36
N ALA A 109 -3.09 3.09 -25.68
CA ALA A 109 -2.82 4.38 -26.29
C ALA A 109 -1.41 4.42 -26.90
N TYR A 110 -0.40 3.89 -26.20
CA TYR A 110 0.96 3.76 -26.72
C TYR A 110 1.01 2.93 -28.01
N LYS A 111 0.36 1.75 -28.01
CA LYS A 111 0.27 0.90 -29.21
C LYS A 111 -0.45 1.57 -30.36
N TRP A 112 -1.53 2.30 -30.10
CA TRP A 112 -2.23 3.06 -31.13
C TRP A 112 -1.31 4.10 -31.75
N LEU A 113 -0.60 4.88 -30.93
CA LEU A 113 0.30 5.92 -31.43
C LEU A 113 1.49 5.37 -32.21
N LEU A 114 2.07 4.24 -31.79
CA LEU A 114 3.11 3.54 -32.55
C LEU A 114 2.60 3.08 -33.92
N ALA A 115 1.36 2.60 -33.99
CA ALA A 115 0.76 2.15 -35.24
C ALA A 115 0.43 3.30 -36.22
N HIS A 116 0.47 4.56 -35.77
CA HIS A 116 0.19 5.75 -36.58
C HIS A 116 1.46 6.58 -36.82
N ASP A 117 2.65 5.95 -36.74
CA ASP A 117 3.97 6.54 -37.04
C ASP A 117 4.24 7.88 -36.33
N VAL A 118 3.79 8.01 -35.08
CA VAL A 118 4.12 9.19 -34.26
C VAL A 118 5.59 9.07 -33.80
N PRO A 119 6.49 10.00 -34.21
CA PRO A 119 7.92 9.72 -34.33
C PRO A 119 8.73 9.57 -33.03
N THR A 120 8.20 9.93 -31.86
CA THR A 120 8.99 9.88 -30.62
C THR A 120 8.09 9.73 -29.40
N ILE A 121 7.85 8.49 -28.96
CA ILE A 121 6.99 8.20 -27.81
C ILE A 121 7.69 7.28 -26.83
N GLU A 122 7.78 7.73 -25.59
CA GLU A 122 8.26 6.95 -24.46
C GLU A 122 7.15 6.76 -23.43
N LEU A 123 6.91 5.51 -23.04
CA LEU A 123 6.09 5.16 -21.88
C LEU A 123 7.01 5.09 -20.66
N ASN A 124 6.85 6.01 -19.72
CA ASN A 124 7.63 6.05 -18.50
C ASN A 124 6.76 5.72 -17.28
N HIS A 125 7.24 4.83 -16.41
CA HIS A 125 6.67 4.58 -15.10
C HIS A 125 7.46 5.38 -14.06
N ALA A 126 6.97 6.58 -13.70
CA ALA A 126 7.64 7.47 -12.77
C ALA A 126 6.73 7.81 -11.59
N HIS A 127 7.23 7.68 -10.36
CA HIS A 127 6.53 8.05 -9.11
C HIS A 127 5.10 7.46 -8.96
N GLY A 128 4.87 6.24 -9.47
CA GLY A 128 3.56 5.59 -9.40
C GLY A 128 2.56 6.06 -10.48
N ALA A 129 2.99 6.86 -11.46
CA ALA A 129 2.18 7.27 -12.59
C ALA A 129 2.76 6.74 -13.91
N VAL A 130 1.87 6.43 -14.85
CA VAL A 130 2.22 6.15 -16.24
C VAL A 130 2.17 7.45 -17.02
N VAL A 131 3.30 7.84 -17.61
CA VAL A 131 3.44 9.10 -18.35
C VAL A 131 3.85 8.79 -19.79
N LEU A 132 3.04 9.24 -20.73
CA LEU A 132 3.37 9.27 -22.15
C LEU A 132 4.10 10.57 -22.46
N ARG A 133 5.36 10.48 -22.88
CA ARG A 133 6.11 11.63 -23.41
C ARG A 133 6.07 11.61 -24.93
N ILE A 134 5.70 12.75 -25.52
CA ILE A 134 5.69 12.98 -26.96
C ILE A 134 6.58 14.19 -27.24
N ASP A 135 7.61 14.03 -28.08
CA ASP A 135 8.42 15.17 -28.53
C ASP A 135 7.73 15.88 -29.71
N LEU A 136 7.13 17.03 -29.42
CA LEU A 136 6.39 17.82 -30.40
C LEU A 136 7.29 18.50 -31.44
N ASN A 137 8.60 18.59 -31.22
CA ASN A 137 9.52 19.23 -32.17
C ASN A 137 9.82 18.33 -33.38
N GLU A 138 9.77 17.00 -33.22
CA GLU A 138 9.92 16.06 -34.34
C GLU A 138 8.63 15.87 -35.13
N VAL A 139 7.47 15.91 -34.46
CA VAL A 139 6.15 15.83 -35.10
C VAL A 139 5.95 16.94 -36.15
N ASN A 140 6.39 18.17 -35.85
CA ASN A 140 6.28 19.31 -36.77
C ASN A 140 7.21 19.22 -37.99
N LYS A 141 8.34 18.51 -37.91
CA LYS A 141 9.26 18.35 -39.05
C LYS A 141 8.68 17.41 -40.11
N ASN A 142 7.95 16.38 -39.70
CA ASN A 142 7.33 15.40 -40.60
C ASN A 142 6.04 15.90 -41.28
N GLN A 143 5.39 16.96 -40.77
CA GLN A 143 4.23 17.58 -41.42
C GLN A 143 4.58 18.69 -42.42
N ALA A 144 5.83 19.15 -42.43
CA ALA A 144 6.32 20.23 -43.29
C ALA A 144 7.07 19.75 -44.55
N SER A 145 7.12 18.43 -44.79
CA SER A 145 7.67 17.79 -46.00
C SER A 145 6.55 17.21 -46.85
#